data_AF-B1M6Z8-F1
#
_entry.id   AF-B1M6Z8-F1
#
_cell.length_a   1.000
_cell.length_b   1.000
_cell.length_c   1.000
_cell.angle_alpha   90.00
_cell.angle_beta   90.00
_cell.angle_gamma   90.00
#
_symmetry.space_group_name_H-M   'P 1'
#
loop_
_entity.id
_entity.type
_entity.pdbx_description
1 polymer ?
#
loop_
_entity_poly.entity_id
_entity_poly.type
_entity_poly.pdbx_seq_one_letter_code
_entity_poly.pdbx_strand_id
1 'polypeptide(L)' 'MLFRLDRDGPLVSPKPWEMRTVRSLRERGLIRPRLSSRDPEGLWFLSAKGRRAIAPAGPIDGDRHPPAASPA' A
#
# COMPACT_ATOMS: atom_id res chain seq x y z
N MET A 1 6.41 -6.55 3.46
CA MET A 1 5.41 -7.15 2.55
C MET A 1 4.76 -6.13 1.63
N LEU A 2 4.13 -5.06 2.13
CA LEU A 2 3.52 -4.03 1.26
C LEU A 2 4.55 -3.34 0.35
N PHE A 3 5.72 -2.98 0.86
CA PHE A 3 6.83 -2.47 0.03
C PHE A 3 7.29 -3.45 -1.06
N ARG A 4 7.18 -4.76 -0.83
CA ARG A 4 7.51 -5.77 -1.83
C ARG A 4 6.51 -5.74 -2.98
N LEU A 5 5.22 -5.60 -2.65
CA LEU A 5 4.15 -5.44 -3.64
C LEU A 5 4.25 -4.15 -4.46
N ASP A 6 4.81 -3.10 -3.86
CA ASP A 6 5.01 -1.81 -4.50
C ASP A 6 6.20 -1.83 -5.46
N ARG A 7 7.34 -2.37 -5.00
CA ARG A 7 8.59 -2.40 -5.74
C ARG A 7 8.65 -3.52 -6.79
N ASP A 8 8.27 -4.72 -6.40
CA ASP A 8 8.44 -5.93 -7.20
C ASP A 8 7.15 -6.31 -7.95
N GLY A 9 6.05 -5.58 -7.70
CA GLY A 9 4.75 -5.85 -8.30
C GLY A 9 3.99 -6.98 -7.60
N PRO A 10 3.08 -7.68 -8.31
CA PRO A 10 2.16 -8.61 -7.67
C PRO A 10 2.87 -9.73 -6.93
N LEU A 11 2.37 -10.08 -5.75
CA LEU A 11 2.91 -11.20 -5.00
C LEU A 11 2.48 -12.50 -5.69
N VAL A 12 3.46 -13.22 -6.23
CA VAL A 12 3.26 -14.53 -6.87
C VAL A 12 3.62 -15.63 -5.87
N SER A 13 2.70 -16.55 -5.61
CA SER A 13 2.89 -17.75 -4.79
C SER A 13 3.54 -17.46 -3.42
N PRO A 14 2.86 -16.74 -2.50
CA PRO A 14 3.35 -16.52 -1.15
C PRO A 14 3.75 -17.83 -0.47
N LYS A 15 4.87 -17.83 0.23
CA LYS A 15 5.30 -19.02 0.98
C LYS A 15 4.35 -19.27 2.16
N PRO A 16 4.21 -20.52 2.66
CA PRO A 16 3.25 -20.85 3.71
C PRO A 16 3.37 -19.96 4.97
N TRP A 17 4.58 -19.56 5.36
CA TRP A 17 4.82 -18.66 6.48
C TRP A 17 4.42 -17.20 6.21
N GLU A 18 4.37 -16.78 4.94
CA GLU A 18 3.92 -15.44 4.53
C GLU A 18 2.40 -15.31 4.53
N MET A 19 1.68 -16.45 4.51
CA MET A 19 0.21 -16.48 4.44
C MET A 19 -0.47 -15.80 5.63
N ARG A 20 0.15 -15.81 6.82
CA ARG A 20 -0.34 -15.04 7.97
C ARG A 20 -0.36 -13.54 7.68
N THR A 21 0.71 -13.03 7.07
CA THR A 21 0.83 -11.62 6.67
C THR A 21 -0.12 -11.29 5.53
N VAL A 22 -0.21 -12.15 4.52
CA VAL A 22 -1.17 -11.99 3.41
C VAL A 22 -2.60 -11.91 3.94
N ARG A 23 -3.00 -12.82 4.84
CA ARG A 23 -4.33 -12.82 5.46
C ARG A 23 -4.60 -11.53 6.22
N SER A 24 -3.68 -11.09 7.08
CA SER A 24 -3.82 -9.83 7.83
C SER A 24 -3.93 -8.60 6.91
N LEU A 25 -3.12 -8.54 5.85
CA LEU A 25 -3.18 -7.44 4.88
C LEU A 25 -4.50 -7.42 4.09
N ARG A 26 -5.02 -8.61 3.75
CA ARG A 26 -6.33 -8.77 3.10
C ARG A 26 -7.46 -8.33 4.03
N GLU A 27 -7.47 -8.79 5.28
CA GLU A 27 -8.46 -8.39 6.30
C GLU A 27 -8.48 -6.88 6.51
N ARG A 28 -7.31 -6.24 6.43
CA ARG A 28 -7.17 -4.78 6.51
C ARG A 28 -7.53 -4.04 5.21
N GLY A 29 -7.82 -4.78 4.13
CA GLY A 29 -8.15 -4.24 2.81
C GLY A 29 -6.98 -3.60 2.07
N LEU A 30 -5.73 -3.91 2.44
CA LEU A 30 -4.52 -3.32 1.86
C LEU A 30 -4.08 -4.04 0.58
N ILE A 31 -4.44 -5.31 0.46
CA ILE A 31 -4.20 -6.12 -0.73
C ILE A 31 -5.49 -6.77 -1.20
N ARG A 32 -5.51 -7.19 -2.46
CA ARG A 32 -6.62 -7.90 -3.07
C ARG A 32 -6.11 -9.06 -3.92
N PRO A 33 -6.81 -10.21 -3.93
CA PRO A 33 -6.53 -11.25 -4.91
C PRO A 33 -6.90 -10.74 -6.29
N ARG A 34 -6.21 -11.20 -7.34
CA ARG A 34 -6.70 -11.02 -8.70
C ARG A 34 -7.80 -12.03 -8.96
N LEU A 35 -8.97 -11.57 -9.41
CA LEU A 35 -9.95 -12.45 -10.03
C LEU A 35 -9.33 -12.94 -11.34
N SER A 36 -8.65 -14.07 -11.30
CA SER A 36 -8.27 -14.80 -12.48
C SER A 36 -8.90 -16.19 -12.33
N SER A 37 -9.71 -16.59 -13.30
CA SER A 37 -10.39 -17.90 -13.31
C SER A 37 -9.42 -19.09 -13.32
N ARG A 38 -8.12 -18.83 -13.49
CA ARG A 38 -7.06 -19.85 -13.64
C ARG A 38 -6.16 -20.03 -12.43
N ASP A 39 -6.19 -19.11 -11.46
CA ASP A 39 -5.25 -19.16 -10.33
C ASP A 39 -5.86 -18.54 -9.06
N PRO A 40 -6.57 -19.34 -8.25
CA PRO A 40 -7.27 -18.84 -7.06
C PRO A 40 -6.34 -18.48 -5.90
N GLU A 41 -5.06 -18.89 -5.91
CA GLU A 41 -4.16 -18.73 -4.76
C GLU A 41 -2.86 -17.95 -5.04
N GLY A 42 -2.56 -17.68 -6.30
CA GLY A 42 -1.21 -17.23 -6.66
C GLY A 42 -0.95 -15.73 -6.62
N LEU A 43 -1.94 -14.86 -6.82
CA LEU A 43 -1.67 -13.50 -7.29
C LEU A 43 -2.34 -12.40 -6.45
N TRP A 44 -1.54 -11.71 -5.63
CA TRP A 44 -1.99 -10.62 -4.76
C TRP A 44 -1.49 -9.26 -5.24
N PHE A 45 -2.36 -8.25 -5.20
CA PHE A 45 -2.09 -6.89 -5.66
C PHE A 45 -2.34 -5.89 -4.56
N LEU A 46 -1.65 -4.74 -4.60
CA LEU A 46 -2.01 -3.60 -3.78
C LEU A 46 -3.40 -3.07 -4.13
N SER A 47 -4.20 -2.82 -3.10
CA SER A 47 -5.42 -2.02 -3.24
C SER A 47 -5.07 -0.53 -3.26
N ALA A 48 -6.05 0.33 -3.57
CA ALA A 48 -5.88 1.77 -3.43
C ALA A 48 -5.53 2.18 -1.99
N LYS A 49 -6.13 1.51 -1.00
CA LYS A 49 -5.82 1.70 0.43
C LYS A 49 -4.40 1.26 0.75
N GLY A 50 -3.97 0.12 0.18
CA GLY A 50 -2.60 -0.36 0.27
C GLY A 50 -1.61 0.70 -0.22
N ARG A 51 -1.80 1.21 -1.44
CA ARG A 51 -0.94 2.25 -2.02
C ARG A 51 -0.83 3.51 -1.15
N ARG A 52 -1.91 3.94 -0.50
CA ARG A 52 -1.86 5.08 0.43
C ARG A 52 -1.09 4.78 1.72
N ALA A 53 -1.08 3.52 2.15
CA ALA A 53 -0.38 3.12 3.38
C ALA A 53 1.15 3.03 3.21
N ILE A 54 1.63 2.96 1.97
CA ILE A 54 3.06 2.94 1.59
C ILE A 54 3.52 4.24 0.95
N ALA A 55 2.58 5.11 0.54
CA ALA A 55 2.92 6.45 0.12
C ALA A 55 3.73 7.13 1.23
N PRO A 56 4.85 7.78 0.90
CA PRO A 56 5.49 8.70 1.83
C PRO A 56 4.41 9.63 2.35
N ALA A 57 4.39 9.89 3.67
CA ALA A 57 3.61 11.00 4.18
C ALA A 57 4.15 12.24 3.46
N GLY A 58 3.45 12.70 2.42
CA GLY A 58 3.72 13.98 1.80
C GLY A 58 3.73 15.05 2.89
N PRO A 59 4.47 16.15 2.69
CA PRO A 59 4.54 17.19 3.69
C PRO A 59 3.11 17.54 4.10
N ILE A 60 2.84 17.41 5.39
CA ILE A 60 1.60 17.85 6.01
C ILE A 60 1.51 19.32 5.62
N ASP A 61 0.63 19.66 4.69
CA ASP A 61 0.37 21.02 4.22
C ASP A 61 -0.33 21.79 5.35
N GLY A 62 0.44 22.04 6.41
CA GLY A 62 0.01 22.58 7.69
C GLY A 62 0.96 23.65 8.21
N ASP A 63 2.04 23.97 7.49
CA ASP A 63 2.87 25.15 7.75
C ASP A 63 2.50 26.26 6.76
N ARG A 64 1.22 26.65 6.80
CA ARG A 64 0.80 27.93 6.23
C ARG A 64 1.25 29.03 7.19
N HIS A 65 2.55 29.28 7.24
CA HIS A 65 3.08 30.49 7.85
C HIS A 65 2.52 31.67 7.02
N PRO A 66 1.70 32.58 7.59
CA PRO A 66 1.32 33.78 6.86
C PRO A 66 2.60 34.57 6.58
N PRO A 67 2.79 35.12 5.37
CA PRO A 67 3.95 35.95 5.09
C PRO A 67 3.91 37.13 6.07
N ALA A 68 4.95 37.22 6.90
CA ALA A 68 5.16 38.37 7.77
C ALA A 68 5.14 39.64 6.90
N ALA A 69 4.20 40.54 7.21
CA ALA A 69 4.09 41.82 6.56
C ALA A 69 5.42 42.57 6.69
N SER A 70 6.04 42.90 5.56
CA SER A 70 7.19 43.81 5.51
C SER A 70 6.77 45.18 6.04
N PRO A 71 7.47 45.77 7.03
CA PRO A 71 7.25 47.17 7.37
C PRO A 71 7.86 48.07 6.29
N ALA A 72 7.16 49.17 6.01
CA ALA A 72 7.57 50.25 5.12
C ALA A 72 8.58 51.18 5.78
#